data_AF-A0A958GAF3-F1
#
_entry.id   AF-A0A958GAF3-F1
#
_cell.length_a   1.000
_cell.length_b   1.000
_cell.length_c   1.000
_cell.angle_alpha   90.00
_cell.angle_beta   90.00
_cell.angle_gamma   90.00
#
_symmetry.space_group_name_H-M   'P 1'
#
loop_
_entity.id
_entity.type
_entity.pdbx_description
1 polymer ?
#
loop_
_entity_poly.entity_id
_entity_poly.type
_entity_poly.pdbx_seq_one_letter_code
_entity_poly.pdbx_strand_id
1 'polypeptide(L)'
;MTHIKFTLSHLAVLLGSLLIFAALFFQYHPFGGIYLPLSAGEIEQHAYEMADDLQLDNAQLLPSVEIRRNLALVRQLQAEKGLPGSNRLLREGVPGYYWQVYWRERENGGDFEDGEVEDGVFIPLSKQRWSLDPHGKLLGFQRLLDDSLKLPRLSQPEAAALARDFVARYSPFPDLNDGTLTVREDSIAETKQQVSPAAGEDKKAEQNLNYQVGKGWEYQDGKKTERENRTDYEFRWTTRDATSGDDIDITVKVAGNLVSSFSTDYKVPKIYSKKSDSSVAEITSILLVLLIGIVTIVLAFKRWRAYELSFGFALGMGGLVAVLFGIFMYMELPSGMGWTILLPLLIAPPFVGGALVMVWAVGDSLGREVWPEKFISLDLIRNGYWLHSKIGESLIRGITLGAVSGAVVLLLTRIIDPFLRLQYIHPDQDTFIFLHSGSPFLTFIGWNGFTGIYTLTTLMLLLMGLLRKRFSSP
;
A
#
# COMPACT_ATOMS: atom_id res chain seq x y z
N MET A 1 21.29 22.00 -38.90
CA MET A 1 20.68 20.68 -39.21
C MET A 1 20.98 19.59 -38.17
N THR A 2 22.17 19.53 -37.57
CA THR A 2 22.54 18.49 -36.58
C THR A 2 21.64 18.46 -35.33
N HIS A 3 21.32 19.62 -34.74
CA HIS A 3 20.45 19.70 -33.56
C HIS A 3 19.02 19.18 -33.81
N ILE A 4 18.44 19.47 -34.98
CA ILE A 4 17.09 19.01 -35.33
C ILE A 4 17.05 17.48 -35.39
N LYS A 5 18.05 16.85 -36.04
CA LYS A 5 18.16 15.39 -36.12
C LYS A 5 18.31 14.77 -34.72
N PHE A 6 19.14 15.39 -33.88
CA PHE A 6 19.34 14.95 -32.49
C PHE A 6 18.01 14.93 -31.70
N THR A 7 17.29 16.05 -31.70
CA THR A 7 16.01 16.16 -30.96
C THR A 7 14.96 15.21 -31.50
N LEU A 8 14.84 15.07 -32.83
CA LEU A 8 13.87 14.17 -33.45
C LEU A 8 14.11 12.71 -33.07
N SER A 9 15.38 12.27 -33.00
CA SER A 9 15.71 10.90 -32.60
C SER A 9 15.33 10.60 -31.14
N HIS A 10 15.57 11.54 -30.21
CA HIS A 10 15.20 11.36 -28.80
C HIS A 10 13.69 11.36 -28.62
N LEU A 11 12.98 12.24 -29.34
CA LEU A 11 11.53 12.25 -29.33
C LEU A 11 10.94 10.93 -29.83
N ALA A 12 11.49 10.37 -30.93
CA ALA A 12 11.05 9.07 -31.44
C ALA A 12 11.30 7.94 -30.42
N VAL A 13 12.47 7.92 -29.76
CA VAL A 13 12.78 6.93 -28.70
C VAL A 13 11.88 7.10 -27.48
N LEU A 14 11.62 8.34 -27.06
CA LEU A 14 10.72 8.65 -25.95
C LEU A 14 9.31 8.15 -26.25
N LEU A 15 8.76 8.48 -27.42
CA LEU A 15 7.43 8.03 -27.84
C LEU A 15 7.35 6.51 -27.92
N GLY A 16 8.34 5.85 -28.53
CA GLY A 16 8.41 4.39 -28.57
C GLY A 16 8.45 3.75 -27.18
N SER A 17 9.22 4.33 -26.26
CA SER A 17 9.32 3.85 -24.88
C SER A 17 8.03 4.04 -24.11
N LEU A 18 7.35 5.19 -24.28
CA LEU A 18 6.06 5.46 -23.67
C LEU A 18 4.97 4.52 -24.20
N LEU A 19 5.00 4.17 -25.49
CA LEU A 19 4.08 3.17 -26.07
C LEU A 19 4.32 1.77 -25.50
N ILE A 20 5.59 1.34 -25.39
CA ILE A 20 5.94 0.07 -24.75
C ILE A 20 5.48 0.06 -23.29
N PHE A 21 5.75 1.15 -22.57
CA PHE A 21 5.35 1.30 -21.18
C PHE A 21 3.84 1.20 -21.03
N ALA A 22 3.06 1.98 -21.79
CA ALA A 22 1.60 1.95 -21.75
C ALA A 22 1.03 0.56 -22.10
N ALA A 23 1.60 -0.11 -23.10
CA ALA A 23 1.17 -1.45 -23.52
C ALA A 23 1.45 -2.54 -22.47
N LEU A 24 2.54 -2.41 -21.71
CA LEU A 24 2.97 -3.43 -20.74
C LEU A 24 2.57 -3.12 -19.30
N PHE A 25 2.30 -1.86 -18.96
CA PHE A 25 2.06 -1.41 -17.58
C PHE A 25 0.96 -2.23 -16.91
N PHE A 26 -0.22 -2.30 -17.53
CA PHE A 26 -1.36 -3.04 -16.95
C PHE A 26 -1.12 -4.55 -16.81
N GLN A 27 -0.16 -5.13 -17.52
CA GLN A 27 0.09 -6.57 -17.49
C GLN A 27 1.25 -6.93 -16.57
N TYR A 28 2.34 -6.17 -16.62
CA TYR A 28 3.62 -6.54 -15.99
C TYR A 28 4.09 -5.55 -14.92
N HIS A 29 3.43 -4.39 -14.76
CA HIS A 29 3.73 -3.53 -13.62
C HIS A 29 3.12 -4.13 -12.34
N PRO A 30 3.81 -4.07 -11.19
CA PRO A 30 3.27 -4.59 -9.93
C PRO A 30 1.98 -3.90 -9.45
N PHE A 31 1.76 -2.66 -9.88
CA PHE A 31 0.52 -1.91 -9.62
C PHE A 31 -0.44 -1.92 -10.82
N GLY A 32 -0.16 -2.70 -11.86
CA GLY A 32 -1.02 -2.80 -13.04
C GLY A 32 -2.41 -3.36 -12.72
N GLY A 33 -2.54 -4.15 -11.64
CA GLY A 33 -3.80 -4.73 -11.16
C GLY A 33 -4.70 -3.77 -10.39
N ILE A 34 -4.23 -2.56 -10.06
CA ILE A 34 -5.02 -1.59 -9.30
C ILE A 34 -6.05 -0.95 -10.22
N TYR A 35 -7.32 -1.09 -9.88
CA TYR A 35 -8.43 -0.39 -10.51
C TYR A 35 -9.30 0.20 -9.42
N LEU A 36 -9.39 1.52 -9.38
CA LEU A 36 -10.13 2.28 -8.37
C LEU A 36 -11.15 3.16 -9.10
N PRO A 37 -12.34 2.63 -9.41
CA PRO A 37 -13.38 3.39 -10.11
C PRO A 37 -13.95 4.52 -9.25
N LEU A 38 -13.88 4.40 -7.93
CA LEU A 38 -14.29 5.42 -6.98
C LEU A 38 -13.06 6.10 -6.37
N SER A 39 -13.16 7.41 -6.19
CA SER A 39 -12.21 8.24 -5.44
C SER A 39 -12.42 8.13 -3.94
N ALA A 40 -11.45 8.57 -3.14
CA ALA A 40 -11.56 8.57 -1.69
C ALA A 40 -12.79 9.36 -1.19
N GLY A 41 -13.11 10.50 -1.81
CA GLY A 41 -14.28 11.31 -1.46
C GLY A 41 -15.62 10.65 -1.83
N GLU A 42 -15.69 9.92 -2.94
CA GLU A 42 -16.88 9.13 -3.31
C GLU A 42 -17.08 7.95 -2.35
N ILE A 43 -15.99 7.31 -1.91
CA ILE A 43 -16.04 6.25 -0.89
C ILE A 43 -16.49 6.80 0.46
N GLU A 44 -16.00 7.98 0.85
CA GLU A 44 -16.46 8.68 2.05
C GLU A 44 -17.97 8.97 1.99
N GLN A 45 -18.44 9.53 0.87
CA GLN A 45 -19.87 9.78 0.69
C GLN A 45 -20.68 8.48 0.75
N HIS A 46 -20.22 7.43 0.06
CA HIS A 46 -20.88 6.12 0.08
C HIS A 46 -20.92 5.52 1.49
N ALA A 47 -19.87 5.75 2.28
CA ALA A 47 -19.83 5.31 3.67
C ALA A 47 -20.89 6.04 4.53
N TYR A 48 -21.09 7.35 4.33
CA TYR A 48 -22.18 8.08 4.99
C TYR A 48 -23.57 7.58 4.58
N GLU A 49 -23.80 7.34 3.29
CA GLU A 49 -25.08 6.83 2.79
C GLU A 49 -25.41 5.45 3.39
N MET A 50 -24.42 4.55 3.43
CA MET A 50 -24.58 3.24 4.06
C MET A 50 -24.75 3.35 5.59
N ALA A 51 -24.13 4.32 6.24
CA ALA A 51 -24.29 4.53 7.68
C ALA A 51 -25.70 4.99 8.03
N ASP A 52 -26.27 5.87 7.21
CA ASP A 52 -27.65 6.34 7.35
C ASP A 52 -28.67 5.21 7.14
N ASP A 53 -28.48 4.38 6.10
CA ASP A 53 -29.33 3.19 5.85
C ASP A 53 -29.25 2.18 7.00
N LEU A 54 -28.07 2.05 7.63
CA LEU A 54 -27.85 1.22 8.82
C LEU A 54 -28.28 1.90 10.15
N GLN A 55 -28.83 3.12 10.07
CA GLN A 55 -29.28 3.92 11.21
C GLN A 55 -28.19 4.09 12.28
N LEU A 56 -26.95 4.31 11.84
CA LEU A 56 -25.82 4.52 12.73
C LEU A 56 -25.76 6.00 13.13
N ASP A 57 -25.66 6.27 14.44
CA ASP A 57 -25.45 7.62 14.94
C ASP A 57 -24.00 8.07 14.68
N ASN A 58 -23.78 8.57 13.45
CA ASN A 58 -22.50 9.05 12.98
C ASN A 58 -22.43 10.59 12.98
N ALA A 59 -23.38 11.30 13.59
CA ALA A 59 -23.43 12.76 13.58
C ALA A 59 -22.15 13.41 14.16
N GLN A 60 -21.48 12.70 15.07
CA GLN A 60 -20.23 13.12 15.70
C GLN A 60 -19.00 12.41 15.14
N LEU A 61 -19.16 11.56 14.12
CA LEU A 61 -18.06 10.78 13.57
C LEU A 61 -17.63 11.33 12.21
N LEU A 62 -16.32 11.40 11.99
CA LEU A 62 -15.71 11.71 10.70
C LEU A 62 -15.05 10.44 10.15
N PRO A 63 -15.39 10.01 8.93
CA PRO A 63 -14.71 8.91 8.26
C PRO A 63 -13.33 9.37 7.78
N SER A 64 -12.34 8.51 7.94
CA SER A 64 -11.03 8.61 7.32
C SER A 64 -10.87 7.43 6.38
N VAL A 65 -10.55 7.71 5.11
CA VAL A 65 -10.52 6.72 4.03
C VAL A 65 -9.09 6.49 3.57
N GLU A 66 -8.66 5.24 3.57
CA GLU A 66 -7.34 4.81 3.09
C GLU A 66 -7.45 3.56 2.21
N ILE A 67 -6.45 3.27 1.37
CA ILE A 67 -6.34 2.03 0.60
C ILE A 67 -5.43 1.07 1.35
N ARG A 68 -5.94 -0.12 1.62
CA ARG A 68 -5.19 -1.24 2.17
C ARG A 68 -5.03 -2.33 1.13
N ARG A 69 -4.14 -3.26 1.43
CA ARG A 69 -3.81 -4.40 0.57
C ARG A 69 -3.87 -5.69 1.35
N ASN A 70 -4.50 -6.70 0.77
CA ASN A 70 -4.34 -8.07 1.24
C ASN A 70 -3.08 -8.67 0.58
N LEU A 71 -1.92 -8.48 1.22
CA LEU A 71 -0.63 -8.91 0.69
C LEU A 71 -0.58 -10.43 0.45
N ALA A 72 -1.22 -11.22 1.31
CA ALA A 72 -1.24 -12.67 1.18
C ALA A 72 -2.00 -13.08 -0.09
N LEU A 73 -3.17 -12.48 -0.34
CA LEU A 73 -3.96 -12.73 -1.54
C LEU A 73 -3.21 -12.29 -2.80
N VAL A 74 -2.60 -11.10 -2.80
CA VAL A 74 -1.78 -10.63 -3.93
C VAL A 74 -0.60 -11.57 -4.21
N ARG A 75 0.09 -12.08 -3.17
CA ARG A 75 1.16 -13.10 -3.31
C ARG A 75 0.66 -14.34 -4.00
N GLN A 76 -0.44 -14.88 -3.50
CA GLN A 76 -1.03 -16.10 -4.02
C GLN A 76 -1.34 -15.94 -5.50
N LEU A 77 -2.05 -14.86 -5.87
CA LEU A 77 -2.42 -14.60 -7.25
C LEU A 77 -1.20 -14.46 -8.17
N GLN A 78 -0.16 -13.73 -7.75
CA GLN A 78 1.08 -13.59 -8.52
C GLN A 78 1.83 -14.93 -8.66
N ALA A 79 1.90 -15.71 -7.59
CA ALA A 79 2.59 -17.01 -7.57
C ALA A 79 1.88 -18.07 -8.43
N GLU A 80 0.56 -18.06 -8.45
CA GLU A 80 -0.25 -19.06 -9.16
C GLU A 80 -0.49 -18.67 -10.62
N LYS A 81 -0.75 -17.38 -10.89
CA LYS A 81 -1.22 -16.89 -12.20
C LYS A 81 -0.20 -16.03 -12.95
N GLY A 82 0.96 -15.74 -12.35
CA GLY A 82 1.93 -14.77 -12.87
C GLY A 82 1.42 -13.33 -12.79
N LEU A 83 2.27 -12.36 -13.15
CA LEU A 83 1.90 -10.94 -13.08
C LEU A 83 0.69 -10.59 -13.98
N PRO A 84 0.62 -11.02 -15.26
CA PRO A 84 -0.53 -10.68 -16.12
C PRO A 84 -1.85 -11.25 -15.64
N GLY A 85 -1.85 -12.51 -15.18
CA GLY A 85 -3.03 -13.19 -14.66
C GLY A 85 -3.50 -12.56 -13.36
N SER A 86 -2.57 -12.32 -12.42
CA SER A 86 -2.86 -11.64 -11.17
C SER A 86 -3.42 -10.23 -11.41
N ASN A 87 -2.76 -9.43 -12.25
CA ASN A 87 -3.21 -8.06 -12.54
C ASN A 87 -4.59 -8.02 -13.20
N ARG A 88 -4.92 -9.01 -14.04
CA ARG A 88 -6.27 -9.13 -14.60
C ARG A 88 -7.30 -9.42 -13.52
N LEU A 89 -7.08 -10.44 -12.68
CA LEU A 89 -8.02 -10.83 -11.61
C LEU A 89 -8.24 -9.72 -10.58
N LEU A 90 -7.18 -8.98 -10.24
CA LEU A 90 -7.26 -7.84 -9.31
C LEU A 90 -8.11 -6.69 -9.89
N ARG A 91 -8.06 -6.45 -11.21
CA ARG A 91 -8.95 -5.48 -11.88
C ARG A 91 -10.38 -5.98 -12.05
N GLU A 92 -10.57 -7.29 -12.13
CA GLU A 92 -11.89 -7.93 -12.29
C GLU A 92 -12.67 -8.00 -10.97
N GLY A 93 -12.09 -7.57 -9.84
CA GLY A 93 -12.79 -7.40 -8.57
C GLY A 93 -12.28 -8.25 -7.42
N VAL A 94 -11.22 -9.06 -7.61
CA VAL A 94 -10.60 -9.77 -6.48
C VAL A 94 -9.99 -8.73 -5.52
N PRO A 95 -10.38 -8.70 -4.23
CA PRO A 95 -10.07 -7.59 -3.32
C PRO A 95 -8.65 -7.66 -2.74
N GLY A 96 -7.64 -7.77 -3.61
CA GLY A 96 -6.25 -7.60 -3.23
C GLY A 96 -5.93 -6.16 -2.81
N TYR A 97 -6.71 -5.19 -3.30
CA TYR A 97 -6.73 -3.80 -2.89
C TYR A 97 -8.15 -3.44 -2.48
N TYR A 98 -8.31 -2.73 -1.37
CA TYR A 98 -9.61 -2.34 -0.85
C TYR A 98 -9.49 -1.03 -0.06
N TRP A 99 -10.59 -0.30 0.03
CA TRP A 99 -10.70 0.88 0.87
C TRP A 99 -10.98 0.48 2.31
N GLN A 100 -10.33 1.15 3.25
CA GLN A 100 -10.58 1.04 4.67
C GLN A 100 -11.11 2.39 5.14
N VAL A 101 -12.28 2.35 5.78
CA VAL A 101 -12.92 3.53 6.36
C VAL A 101 -12.89 3.40 7.88
N TYR A 102 -12.28 4.37 8.55
CA TYR A 102 -12.29 4.49 10.01
C TYR A 102 -13.19 5.63 10.43
N TRP A 103 -14.14 5.35 11.30
CA TRP A 103 -15.00 6.38 11.88
C TRP A 103 -14.42 6.82 13.22
N ARG A 104 -13.92 8.06 13.24
CA ARG A 104 -13.31 8.70 14.41
C ARG A 104 -14.26 9.75 14.97
N GLU A 105 -14.27 9.95 16.29
CA GLU A 105 -15.00 11.08 16.85
C GLU A 105 -14.42 12.40 16.30
N ARG A 106 -15.28 13.40 16.08
CA ARG A 106 -14.88 14.77 15.80
C ARG A 106 -14.26 15.32 17.09
N GLU A 107 -12.99 15.00 17.29
CA GLU A 107 -12.27 15.35 18.51
C GLU A 107 -12.22 16.86 18.72
N ASN A 108 -12.47 17.25 19.97
CA ASN A 108 -12.13 18.55 20.51
C ASN A 108 -10.61 18.64 20.74
N GLY A 109 -9.79 18.62 19.68
CA GLY A 109 -8.38 19.04 19.68
C GLY A 109 -7.43 18.35 20.67
N GLY A 110 -7.62 17.06 20.97
CA GLY A 110 -6.62 16.27 21.71
C GLY A 110 -5.57 15.71 20.76
N ASP A 111 -4.28 15.80 21.10
CA ASP A 111 -3.21 15.11 20.38
C ASP A 111 -3.37 13.59 20.56
N PHE A 112 -3.56 12.84 19.47
CA PHE A 112 -3.57 11.38 19.51
C PHE A 112 -2.35 10.79 18.81
N GLU A 113 -1.58 10.00 19.56
CA GLU A 113 -0.61 9.05 19.01
C GLU A 113 -1.41 7.87 18.44
N ASP A 114 -1.30 7.66 17.12
CA ASP A 114 -1.58 6.36 16.51
C ASP A 114 -0.55 5.38 17.10
N GLY A 115 -0.92 4.70 18.19
CA GLY A 115 -0.06 3.70 18.82
C GLY A 115 0.29 2.62 17.80
N GLU A 116 1.55 2.57 17.38
CA GLU A 116 2.06 1.45 16.59
C GLU A 116 1.82 0.16 17.38
N VAL A 117 1.23 -0.79 16.68
CA VAL A 117 0.79 -2.08 17.21
C VAL A 117 2.02 -2.96 17.43
N GLU A 118 2.70 -2.82 18.57
CA GLU A 118 3.48 -3.94 19.12
C GLU A 118 2.48 -5.00 19.62
N ASP A 119 2.48 -6.19 19.02
CA ASP A 119 1.80 -7.41 19.49
C ASP A 119 0.28 -7.58 19.35
N GLY A 120 -0.35 -6.97 18.33
CA GLY A 120 -1.64 -7.44 17.80
C GLY A 120 -2.87 -7.24 18.70
N VAL A 121 -2.75 -6.50 19.80
CA VAL A 121 -3.88 -6.02 20.58
C VAL A 121 -4.29 -4.65 20.03
N PHE A 122 -5.20 -4.68 19.06
CA PHE A 122 -5.83 -3.47 18.52
C PHE A 122 -6.60 -2.76 19.64
N ILE A 123 -6.13 -1.59 20.08
CA ILE A 123 -6.98 -0.68 20.86
C ILE A 123 -7.82 0.08 19.83
N PRO A 124 -9.12 -0.21 19.68
CA PRO A 124 -9.93 0.43 18.66
C PRO A 124 -10.17 1.88 19.04
N LEU A 125 -9.33 2.79 18.53
CA LEU A 125 -9.59 4.24 18.57
C LEU A 125 -10.81 4.60 17.70
N SER A 126 -11.08 3.82 16.65
CA SER A 126 -12.28 3.98 15.84
C SER A 126 -13.47 3.23 16.44
N LYS A 127 -14.61 3.89 16.62
CA LYS A 127 -15.88 3.22 17.00
C LYS A 127 -16.34 2.21 15.94
N GLN A 128 -16.00 2.49 14.68
CA GLN A 128 -16.39 1.67 13.56
C GLN A 128 -15.25 1.58 12.53
N ARG A 129 -15.09 0.40 11.94
CA ARG A 129 -14.10 0.11 10.92
C ARG A 129 -14.74 -0.66 9.78
N TRP A 130 -14.66 -0.13 8.57
CA TRP A 130 -15.27 -0.74 7.40
C TRP A 130 -14.22 -0.99 6.34
N SER A 131 -14.32 -2.12 5.65
CA SER A 131 -13.51 -2.48 4.49
C SER A 131 -14.44 -2.56 3.29
N LEU A 132 -14.17 -1.76 2.26
CA LEU A 132 -14.97 -1.67 1.04
C LEU A 132 -14.10 -2.08 -0.15
N ASP A 133 -14.65 -2.83 -1.09
CA ASP A 133 -13.96 -3.14 -2.35
C ASP A 133 -13.76 -1.86 -3.20
N PRO A 134 -13.02 -1.91 -4.32
CA PRO A 134 -12.82 -0.74 -5.17
C PRO A 134 -14.11 -0.09 -5.71
N HIS A 135 -15.23 -0.82 -5.72
CA HIS A 135 -16.55 -0.38 -6.18
C HIS A 135 -17.44 0.10 -5.02
N GLY A 136 -16.92 0.17 -3.79
CA GLY A 136 -17.66 0.61 -2.61
C GLY A 136 -18.52 -0.47 -1.96
N LYS A 137 -18.43 -1.74 -2.39
CA LYS A 137 -19.17 -2.83 -1.74
C LYS A 137 -18.49 -3.29 -0.47
N LEU A 138 -19.28 -3.64 0.53
CA LEU A 138 -18.78 -4.03 1.84
C LEU A 138 -18.08 -5.39 1.78
N LEU A 139 -16.82 -5.41 2.21
CA LEU A 139 -16.01 -6.61 2.46
C LEU A 139 -15.88 -6.91 3.96
N GLY A 140 -15.94 -5.86 4.79
CA GLY A 140 -15.85 -5.97 6.22
C GLY A 140 -16.50 -4.79 6.92
N PHE A 141 -17.09 -5.04 8.08
CA PHE A 141 -17.75 -4.07 8.92
C PHE A 141 -17.61 -4.51 10.37
N GLN A 142 -17.24 -3.57 11.21
CA GLN A 142 -17.18 -3.79 12.64
C GLN A 142 -17.65 -2.53 13.33
N ARG A 143 -18.62 -2.67 14.22
CA ARG A 143 -18.99 -1.64 15.19
C ARG A 143 -18.87 -2.17 16.61
N LEU A 144 -18.41 -1.30 17.51
CA LEU A 144 -18.41 -1.59 18.93
C LEU A 144 -19.79 -1.29 19.51
N LEU A 145 -20.38 -2.28 20.17
CA LEU A 145 -21.65 -2.13 20.88
C LEU A 145 -21.40 -2.38 22.36
N ASP A 146 -21.80 -1.44 23.21
CA ASP A 146 -21.76 -1.61 24.67
C ASP A 146 -22.65 -2.80 25.06
N ASP A 147 -22.15 -3.65 25.96
CA ASP A 147 -22.86 -4.81 26.49
C ASP A 147 -24.11 -4.40 27.29
N SER A 148 -24.12 -3.17 27.81
CA SER A 148 -25.25 -2.57 28.53
C SER A 148 -26.44 -2.23 27.62
N LEU A 149 -26.21 -2.14 26.29
CA LEU A 149 -27.23 -1.69 25.34
C LEU A 149 -28.39 -2.69 25.24
N LYS A 150 -29.60 -2.21 25.57
CA LYS A 150 -30.85 -2.98 25.46
C LYS A 150 -31.31 -3.02 24.01
N LEU A 151 -31.21 -4.19 23.40
CA LEU A 151 -31.65 -4.42 22.02
C LEU A 151 -32.78 -5.45 22.00
N PRO A 152 -33.80 -5.29 21.13
CA PRO A 152 -34.81 -6.31 20.90
C PRO A 152 -34.18 -7.67 20.61
N ARG A 153 -34.68 -8.72 21.27
CA ARG A 153 -34.22 -10.09 21.03
C ARG A 153 -34.91 -10.61 19.78
N LEU A 154 -34.13 -11.09 18.82
CA LEU A 154 -34.62 -11.82 17.67
C LEU A 154 -34.54 -13.33 17.91
N SER A 155 -35.47 -14.07 17.31
CA SER A 155 -35.30 -15.50 17.12
C SER A 155 -34.16 -15.77 16.12
N GLN A 156 -33.57 -16.97 16.18
CA GLN A 156 -32.49 -17.36 15.27
C GLN A 156 -32.87 -17.23 13.77
N PRO A 157 -34.08 -17.63 13.32
CA PRO A 157 -34.49 -17.45 11.93
C PRO A 157 -34.60 -15.98 11.51
N GLU A 158 -35.10 -15.11 12.38
CA GLU A 158 -35.19 -13.67 12.13
C GLU A 158 -33.79 -13.03 12.04
N ALA A 159 -32.88 -13.41 12.94
CA ALA A 159 -31.49 -12.96 12.90
C ALA A 159 -30.75 -13.46 11.65
N ALA A 160 -31.01 -14.70 11.22
CA ALA A 160 -30.45 -15.25 9.99
C ALA A 160 -30.98 -14.53 8.74
N ALA A 161 -32.28 -14.22 8.71
CA ALA A 161 -32.89 -13.41 7.65
C ALA A 161 -32.25 -12.02 7.59
N LEU A 162 -32.12 -11.33 8.73
CA LEU A 162 -31.44 -10.03 8.82
C LEU A 162 -29.99 -10.10 8.31
N ALA A 163 -29.24 -11.14 8.68
CA ALA A 163 -27.87 -11.33 8.23
C ALA A 163 -27.79 -11.52 6.70
N ARG A 164 -28.70 -12.32 6.12
CA ARG A 164 -28.76 -12.52 4.66
C ARG A 164 -29.14 -11.25 3.92
N ASP A 165 -30.16 -10.55 4.38
CA ASP A 165 -30.61 -9.29 3.78
C ASP A 165 -29.49 -8.25 3.79
N PHE A 166 -28.73 -8.18 4.89
CA PHE A 166 -27.56 -7.31 5.01
C PHE A 166 -26.48 -7.67 3.98
N VAL A 167 -26.06 -8.93 3.89
CA VAL A 167 -25.03 -9.35 2.94
C VAL A 167 -25.51 -9.14 1.51
N ALA A 168 -26.77 -9.46 1.20
CA ALA A 168 -27.35 -9.31 -0.12
C ALA A 168 -27.36 -7.84 -0.59
N ARG A 169 -27.60 -6.92 0.34
CA ARG A 169 -27.69 -5.48 0.05
C ARG A 169 -26.31 -4.83 -0.11
N TYR A 170 -25.39 -5.05 0.83
CA TYR A 170 -24.17 -4.25 0.92
C TYR A 170 -22.91 -4.92 0.38
N SER A 171 -22.87 -6.25 0.34
CA SER A 171 -21.66 -6.99 -0.07
C SER A 171 -21.64 -7.25 -1.59
N PRO A 172 -20.50 -7.67 -2.15
CA PRO A 172 -20.45 -8.14 -3.55
C PRO A 172 -21.06 -9.55 -3.73
N PHE A 173 -21.67 -10.13 -2.69
CA PHE A 173 -22.18 -11.50 -2.64
C PHE A 173 -23.71 -11.54 -2.45
N PRO A 174 -24.51 -11.19 -3.49
CA PRO A 174 -25.95 -10.97 -3.34
C PRO A 174 -26.75 -12.23 -2.99
N ASP A 175 -26.28 -13.42 -3.40
CA ASP A 175 -27.09 -14.63 -3.43
C ASP A 175 -26.72 -15.64 -2.32
N LEU A 176 -26.77 -15.27 -1.04
CA LEU A 176 -26.65 -16.22 0.09
C LEU A 176 -27.89 -17.16 0.18
N ASN A 177 -28.20 -17.92 -0.86
CA ASN A 177 -29.34 -18.83 -0.86
C ASN A 177 -29.02 -20.15 -0.16
N ASP A 178 -29.87 -20.49 0.80
CA ASP A 178 -29.85 -21.70 1.61
C ASP A 178 -29.87 -22.96 0.73
N GLY A 179 -28.76 -23.67 0.66
CA GLY A 179 -28.88 -25.10 0.91
C GLY A 179 -29.51 -25.22 2.30
N THR A 180 -30.76 -25.67 2.36
CA THR A 180 -31.61 -25.81 3.57
C THR A 180 -30.79 -25.80 4.87
N LEU A 181 -30.98 -24.77 5.71
CA LEU A 181 -30.49 -24.69 7.09
C LEU A 181 -30.92 -25.95 7.85
N THR A 182 -30.13 -27.02 7.74
CA THR A 182 -30.26 -28.20 8.60
C THR A 182 -29.53 -27.84 9.86
N VAL A 183 -30.23 -27.10 10.72
CA VAL A 183 -29.78 -26.75 12.06
C VAL A 183 -29.42 -28.05 12.76
N ARG A 184 -28.12 -28.29 12.94
CA ARG A 184 -27.63 -29.34 13.82
C ARG A 184 -27.87 -28.87 15.25
N GLU A 185 -29.08 -29.10 15.76
CA GLU A 185 -29.47 -28.75 17.15
C GLU A 185 -28.60 -29.46 18.22
N ASP A 186 -27.81 -30.46 17.83
CA ASP A 186 -27.07 -31.32 18.75
C ASP A 186 -25.73 -30.76 19.26
N SER A 187 -25.27 -29.56 18.84
CA SER A 187 -23.95 -29.04 19.24
C SER A 187 -23.94 -28.14 20.50
N ILE A 188 -25.09 -27.88 21.14
CA ILE A 188 -25.18 -27.08 22.38
C ILE A 188 -25.08 -27.96 23.65
N ALA A 189 -24.94 -29.28 23.54
CA ALA A 189 -24.70 -30.15 24.68
C ALA A 189 -23.22 -30.10 25.12
N GLU A 190 -22.94 -29.27 26.14
CA GLU A 190 -21.78 -29.31 27.04
C GLU A 190 -20.50 -29.99 26.51
N THR A 191 -19.59 -29.22 25.90
CA THR A 191 -18.17 -29.60 25.87
C THR A 191 -17.58 -29.46 27.28
N LYS A 192 -17.91 -30.42 28.16
CA LYS A 192 -17.11 -30.74 29.34
C LYS A 192 -15.99 -31.68 28.91
N GLN A 193 -14.77 -31.23 29.17
CA GLN A 193 -13.50 -31.94 29.16
C GLN A 193 -13.60 -33.47 29.19
N GLN A 194 -13.02 -34.13 28.18
CA GLN A 194 -12.18 -35.30 28.43
C GLN A 194 -11.08 -35.41 27.37
N VAL A 195 -9.87 -35.03 27.81
CA VAL A 195 -8.60 -35.34 27.18
C VAL A 195 -8.35 -36.84 27.33
N SER A 196 -8.06 -37.53 26.23
CA SER A 196 -7.23 -38.74 26.27
C SER A 196 -6.50 -38.91 24.93
N PRO A 197 -5.16 -39.02 24.91
CA PRO A 197 -4.40 -39.24 23.68
C PRO A 197 -4.24 -40.75 23.43
N ALA A 198 -4.63 -41.21 22.25
CA ALA A 198 -4.20 -42.49 21.73
C ALA A 198 -3.68 -42.31 20.31
N ALA A 199 -2.42 -42.72 20.14
CA ALA A 199 -1.67 -42.73 18.92
C ALA A 199 -2.28 -43.69 17.88
N GLY A 200 -2.11 -43.38 16.59
CA GLY A 200 -2.31 -44.36 15.54
C GLY A 200 -2.66 -43.80 14.17
N GLU A 201 -1.66 -43.86 13.30
CA GLU A 201 -1.76 -44.13 11.86
C GLU A 201 -2.08 -42.98 10.88
N ASP A 202 -0.98 -42.55 10.26
CA ASP A 202 -0.88 -42.04 8.89
C ASP A 202 -1.68 -42.89 7.90
N LYS A 203 -2.80 -42.36 7.40
CA LYS A 203 -3.36 -42.75 6.11
C LYS A 203 -3.49 -41.53 5.22
N LYS A 204 -2.62 -41.51 4.19
CA LYS A 204 -2.72 -40.65 3.02
C LYS A 204 -4.11 -40.79 2.40
N ALA A 205 -4.98 -39.84 2.69
CA ALA A 205 -6.22 -39.64 1.96
C ALA A 205 -5.91 -38.81 0.70
N GLU A 206 -5.57 -39.50 -0.40
CA GLU A 206 -5.80 -38.96 -1.73
C GLU A 206 -7.32 -38.97 -1.97
N GLN A 207 -8.00 -37.97 -1.43
CA GLN A 207 -9.38 -37.67 -1.80
C GLN A 207 -9.35 -37.07 -3.21
N ASN A 208 -9.82 -37.87 -4.17
CA ASN A 208 -10.32 -37.40 -5.47
C ASN A 208 -11.49 -36.45 -5.23
N LEU A 209 -11.16 -35.18 -4.99
CA LEU A 209 -12.08 -34.08 -4.91
C LEU A 209 -12.48 -33.67 -6.32
N ASN A 210 -13.45 -34.41 -6.87
CA ASN A 210 -14.20 -33.98 -8.04
C ASN A 210 -15.18 -32.89 -7.60
N TYR A 211 -14.65 -31.70 -7.26
CA TYR A 211 -15.43 -30.53 -6.91
C TYR A 211 -16.17 -30.05 -8.17
N GLN A 212 -17.49 -30.25 -8.20
CA GLN A 212 -18.33 -29.56 -9.15
C GLN A 212 -18.28 -28.07 -8.81
N VAL A 213 -17.59 -27.29 -9.65
CA VAL A 213 -17.62 -25.83 -9.65
C VAL A 213 -19.03 -25.43 -10.09
N GLY A 214 -19.94 -25.27 -9.14
CA GLY A 214 -21.35 -25.00 -9.44
C GLY A 214 -22.26 -24.88 -8.23
N LYS A 215 -22.32 -23.67 -7.67
CA LYS A 215 -23.49 -22.99 -7.08
C LYS A 215 -24.11 -23.59 -5.81
N GLY A 216 -23.61 -23.14 -4.66
CA GLY A 216 -24.34 -23.16 -3.39
C GLY A 216 -23.49 -22.56 -2.28
N TRP A 217 -24.10 -21.79 -1.39
CA TRP A 217 -23.46 -21.37 -0.14
C TRP A 217 -23.61 -22.50 0.87
N GLU A 218 -22.52 -22.91 1.51
CA GLU A 218 -22.59 -23.90 2.57
C GLU A 218 -22.63 -23.18 3.92
N TYR A 219 -23.78 -23.26 4.57
CA TYR A 219 -23.93 -22.81 5.95
C TYR A 219 -23.14 -23.74 6.87
N GLN A 220 -22.19 -23.18 7.63
CA GLN A 220 -21.35 -24.00 8.50
C GLN A 220 -21.92 -24.17 9.90
N ASP A 221 -22.21 -23.05 10.58
CA ASP A 221 -22.54 -23.04 12.00
C ASP A 221 -23.26 -21.75 12.42
N GLY A 222 -23.97 -21.84 13.54
CA GLY A 222 -24.71 -20.75 14.18
C GLY A 222 -24.42 -20.72 15.67
N LYS A 223 -23.59 -19.77 16.12
CA LYS A 223 -23.30 -19.63 17.55
C LYS A 223 -24.25 -18.63 18.19
N LYS A 224 -25.00 -19.08 19.20
CA LYS A 224 -25.84 -18.22 20.05
C LYS A 224 -25.09 -17.82 21.31
N THR A 225 -25.12 -16.53 21.67
CA THR A 225 -24.59 -16.01 22.93
C THR A 225 -25.68 -15.20 23.62
N GLU A 226 -26.11 -15.64 24.80
CA GLU A 226 -27.08 -14.89 25.60
C GLU A 226 -26.35 -13.87 26.49
N ARG A 227 -26.80 -12.62 26.43
CA ARG A 227 -26.37 -11.53 27.30
C ARG A 227 -27.56 -11.03 28.10
N GLU A 228 -27.31 -10.29 29.18
CA GLU A 228 -28.37 -9.79 30.08
C GLU A 228 -29.48 -9.07 29.28
N ASN A 229 -29.09 -8.20 28.37
CA ASN A 229 -29.99 -7.28 27.66
C ASN A 229 -30.19 -7.58 26.16
N ARG A 230 -29.60 -8.66 25.62
CA ARG A 230 -29.74 -9.05 24.20
C ARG A 230 -29.33 -10.50 23.93
N THR A 231 -29.64 -10.98 22.74
CA THR A 231 -29.16 -12.27 22.23
C THR A 231 -28.34 -12.02 20.97
N ASP A 232 -27.12 -12.53 20.95
CA ASP A 232 -26.21 -12.37 19.84
C ASP A 232 -26.09 -13.68 19.06
N TYR A 233 -26.09 -13.60 17.73
CA TYR A 233 -25.91 -14.71 16.82
C TYR A 233 -24.69 -14.48 15.93
N GLU A 234 -23.94 -15.53 15.66
CA GLU A 234 -22.87 -15.55 14.66
C GLU A 234 -23.20 -16.59 13.61
N PHE A 235 -23.30 -16.15 12.36
CA PHE A 235 -23.57 -16.99 11.20
C PHE A 235 -22.33 -17.03 10.31
N ARG A 236 -21.99 -18.23 9.85
CA ARG A 236 -20.84 -18.45 8.96
C ARG A 236 -21.27 -19.17 7.69
N TRP A 237 -20.83 -18.65 6.56
CA TRP A 237 -20.97 -19.29 5.26
C TRP A 237 -19.61 -19.45 4.61
N THR A 238 -19.42 -20.53 3.88
CA THR A 238 -18.29 -20.67 2.96
C THR A 238 -18.80 -20.76 1.54
N THR A 239 -18.12 -20.06 0.65
CA THR A 239 -18.30 -20.18 -0.79
C THR A 239 -16.96 -20.27 -1.47
N ARG A 240 -16.97 -20.52 -2.78
CA ARG A 240 -15.78 -20.45 -3.61
C ARG A 240 -15.91 -19.27 -4.56
N ASP A 241 -14.94 -18.37 -4.56
CA ASP A 241 -14.89 -17.28 -5.51
C ASP A 241 -14.78 -17.85 -6.93
N ALA A 242 -15.68 -17.44 -7.81
CA ALA A 242 -15.61 -17.83 -9.21
C ALA A 242 -14.38 -17.22 -9.91
N THR A 243 -13.89 -16.09 -9.41
CA THR A 243 -12.80 -15.31 -10.02
C THR A 243 -11.43 -15.81 -9.56
N SER A 244 -11.17 -15.83 -8.25
CA SER A 244 -9.89 -16.32 -7.72
C SER A 244 -9.82 -17.85 -7.67
N GLY A 245 -10.96 -18.53 -7.49
CA GLY A 245 -11.03 -19.97 -7.26
C GLY A 245 -10.72 -20.38 -5.82
N ASP A 246 -10.57 -19.41 -4.91
CA ASP A 246 -10.33 -19.63 -3.48
C ASP A 246 -11.62 -19.74 -2.70
N ASP A 247 -11.55 -20.41 -1.55
CA ASP A 247 -12.64 -20.42 -0.59
C ASP A 247 -12.69 -19.07 0.15
N ILE A 248 -13.91 -18.54 0.29
CA ILE A 248 -14.22 -17.33 1.04
C ILE A 248 -15.08 -17.73 2.22
N ASP A 249 -14.65 -17.35 3.42
CA ASP A 249 -15.48 -17.42 4.62
C ASP A 249 -16.17 -16.07 4.85
N ILE A 250 -17.49 -16.08 4.91
CA ILE A 250 -18.31 -14.93 5.29
C ILE A 250 -18.81 -15.16 6.71
N THR A 251 -18.51 -14.21 7.59
CA THR A 251 -19.02 -14.22 8.97
C THR A 251 -19.87 -12.99 9.21
N VAL A 252 -21.10 -13.19 9.68
CA VAL A 252 -22.00 -12.10 10.11
C VAL A 252 -22.36 -12.30 11.57
N LYS A 253 -22.18 -11.25 12.38
CA LYS A 253 -22.62 -11.20 13.78
C LYS A 253 -23.80 -10.27 13.89
N VAL A 254 -24.88 -10.76 14.50
CA VAL A 254 -26.11 -10.03 14.79
C VAL A 254 -26.24 -9.91 16.29
N ALA A 255 -26.30 -8.69 16.82
CA ALA A 255 -26.53 -8.39 18.22
C ALA A 255 -27.95 -7.87 18.41
N GLY A 256 -28.84 -8.65 19.03
CA GLY A 256 -30.27 -8.32 19.11
C GLY A 256 -30.89 -8.23 17.71
N ASN A 257 -31.29 -7.03 17.30
CA ASN A 257 -31.90 -6.73 15.99
C ASN A 257 -30.97 -5.98 15.02
N LEU A 258 -29.66 -6.03 15.28
CA LEU A 258 -28.68 -5.15 14.67
C LEU A 258 -27.46 -5.95 14.23
N VAL A 259 -26.98 -5.78 12.98
CA VAL A 259 -25.73 -6.40 12.52
C VAL A 259 -24.55 -5.71 13.20
N SER A 260 -23.78 -6.40 14.04
CA SER A 260 -22.66 -5.83 14.79
C SER A 260 -21.33 -5.96 14.05
N SER A 261 -21.18 -7.02 13.25
CA SER A 261 -19.97 -7.24 12.45
C SER A 261 -20.28 -8.07 11.21
N PHE A 262 -19.53 -7.81 10.14
CA PHE A 262 -19.48 -8.61 8.94
C PHE A 262 -18.01 -8.71 8.50
N SER A 263 -17.54 -9.89 8.10
CA SER A 263 -16.20 -10.06 7.53
C SER A 263 -16.23 -11.05 6.38
N THR A 264 -15.39 -10.77 5.39
CA THR A 264 -15.10 -11.63 4.24
C THR A 264 -13.63 -12.00 4.30
N ASP A 265 -13.33 -13.26 4.58
CA ASP A 265 -11.98 -13.77 4.75
C ASP A 265 -11.64 -14.77 3.64
N TYR A 266 -10.72 -14.38 2.75
CA TYR A 266 -10.19 -15.26 1.71
C TYR A 266 -9.22 -16.26 2.36
N LYS A 267 -9.46 -17.57 2.16
CA LYS A 267 -8.59 -18.64 2.66
C LYS A 267 -7.30 -18.73 1.85
N VAL A 268 -6.40 -17.81 2.11
CA VAL A 268 -5.07 -17.83 1.52
C VAL A 268 -4.20 -18.87 2.24
N PRO A 269 -3.52 -19.78 1.50
CA PRO A 269 -2.57 -20.72 2.09
C PRO A 269 -1.49 -19.99 2.92
N LYS A 270 -1.19 -20.52 4.12
CA LYS A 270 -0.23 -19.91 5.08
C LYS A 270 1.16 -19.63 4.49
N ILE A 271 1.56 -20.35 3.44
CA ILE A 271 2.82 -20.11 2.71
C ILE A 271 2.90 -18.70 2.12
N TYR A 272 1.77 -18.09 1.77
CA TYR A 272 1.68 -16.72 1.24
C TYR A 272 1.45 -15.69 2.35
N SER A 273 0.84 -16.10 3.46
CA SER A 273 0.63 -15.25 4.64
C SER A 273 1.90 -14.96 5.43
N LYS A 274 2.98 -15.74 5.24
CA LYS A 274 4.24 -15.51 5.95
C LYS A 274 4.71 -14.09 5.67
N LYS A 275 4.77 -13.24 6.71
CA LYS A 275 5.43 -11.93 6.63
C LYS A 275 6.82 -12.24 6.08
N SER A 276 7.12 -11.72 4.88
CA SER A 276 8.44 -11.84 4.28
C SER A 276 9.46 -11.44 5.35
N ASP A 277 10.67 -12.01 5.35
CA ASP A 277 11.78 -11.62 6.24
C ASP A 277 12.27 -10.20 5.91
N SER A 278 11.34 -9.23 5.78
CA SER A 278 11.57 -7.82 5.47
C SER A 278 12.52 -7.19 6.47
N SER A 279 12.55 -7.71 7.69
CA SER A 279 13.52 -7.32 8.72
C SER A 279 14.97 -7.43 8.25
N VAL A 280 15.34 -8.47 7.48
CA VAL A 280 16.72 -8.60 6.99
C VAL A 280 17.03 -7.55 5.93
N ALA A 281 16.10 -7.32 5.00
CA ALA A 281 16.28 -6.31 3.95
C ALA A 281 16.33 -4.90 4.53
N GLU A 282 15.50 -4.61 5.54
CA GLU A 282 15.44 -3.34 6.25
C GLU A 282 16.70 -3.10 7.10
N ILE A 283 17.15 -4.08 7.88
CA ILE A 283 18.43 -3.99 8.60
C ILE A 283 19.58 -3.78 7.61
N THR A 284 19.59 -4.50 6.48
CA THR A 284 20.63 -4.37 5.45
C THR A 284 20.61 -2.98 4.80
N SER A 285 19.43 -2.42 4.52
CA SER A 285 19.31 -1.09 3.95
C SER A 285 19.80 -0.02 4.93
N ILE A 286 19.45 -0.10 6.21
CA ILE A 286 19.93 0.80 7.27
C ILE A 286 21.46 0.75 7.37
N LEU A 287 22.05 -0.45 7.41
CA LEU A 287 23.51 -0.62 7.45
C LEU A 287 24.20 -0.04 6.20
N LEU A 288 23.60 -0.22 5.02
CA LEU A 288 24.12 0.33 3.77
C LEU A 288 24.08 1.87 3.77
N VAL A 289 22.97 2.47 4.21
CA VAL A 289 22.85 3.94 4.34
C VAL A 289 23.87 4.48 5.33
N LEU A 290 24.06 3.82 6.47
CA LEU A 290 25.06 4.21 7.48
C LEU A 290 26.49 4.15 6.91
N LEU A 291 26.82 3.09 6.16
CA LEU A 291 28.11 2.96 5.49
C LEU A 291 28.35 4.10 4.48
N ILE A 292 27.34 4.40 3.64
CA ILE A 292 27.40 5.52 2.69
C ILE A 292 27.58 6.85 3.42
N GLY A 293 26.88 7.04 4.55
CA GLY A 293 27.03 8.22 5.41
C GLY A 293 28.46 8.41 5.91
N ILE A 294 29.07 7.35 6.46
CA ILE A 294 30.47 7.38 6.93
C ILE A 294 31.43 7.73 5.79
N VAL A 295 31.29 7.07 4.64
CA VAL A 295 32.12 7.34 3.44
C VAL A 295 31.97 8.80 3.01
N THR A 296 30.75 9.32 2.98
CA THR A 296 30.47 10.72 2.62
C THR A 296 31.14 11.69 3.59
N ILE A 297 31.05 11.46 4.91
CA ILE A 297 31.67 12.31 5.93
C ILE A 297 33.19 12.33 5.80
N VAL A 298 33.82 11.16 5.62
CA VAL A 298 35.28 11.05 5.45
C VAL A 298 35.74 11.82 4.20
N LEU A 299 35.02 11.66 3.08
CA LEU A 299 35.32 12.35 1.83
C LEU A 299 35.08 13.86 1.94
N ALA A 300 34.01 14.27 2.62
CA ALA A 300 33.70 15.66 2.90
C ALA A 300 34.85 16.31 3.69
N PHE A 301 35.33 15.66 4.75
CA PHE A 301 36.44 16.20 5.53
C PHE A 301 37.72 16.32 4.71
N LYS A 302 38.06 15.30 3.91
CA LYS A 302 39.23 15.33 3.02
C LYS A 302 39.15 16.49 2.02
N ARG A 303 38.01 16.65 1.34
CA ARG A 303 37.81 17.70 0.33
C ARG A 303 37.66 19.09 0.93
N TRP A 304 37.10 19.20 2.14
CA TRP A 304 37.00 20.45 2.86
C TRP A 304 38.40 21.00 3.16
N ARG A 305 39.33 20.16 3.64
CA ARG A 305 40.73 20.59 3.86
C ARG A 305 41.46 20.99 2.59
N ALA A 306 41.05 20.46 1.43
CA ALA A 306 41.60 20.82 0.13
C ALA A 306 40.95 22.08 -0.49
N TYR A 307 39.93 22.66 0.16
CA TYR A 307 39.13 23.78 -0.37
C TYR A 307 38.44 23.49 -1.72
N GLU A 308 38.12 22.22 -1.98
CA GLU A 308 37.52 21.77 -3.24
C GLU A 308 35.97 21.69 -3.20
N LEU A 309 35.35 22.05 -2.07
CA LEU A 309 33.91 21.97 -1.90
C LEU A 309 33.21 23.27 -2.30
N SER A 310 32.24 23.15 -3.22
CA SER A 310 31.37 24.26 -3.60
C SER A 310 30.04 24.23 -2.83
N PHE A 311 29.96 24.99 -1.73
CA PHE A 311 28.73 25.02 -0.92
C PHE A 311 27.59 25.83 -1.54
N GLY A 312 27.89 26.84 -2.37
CA GLY A 312 26.86 27.76 -2.88
C GLY A 312 25.71 27.06 -3.62
N PHE A 313 26.04 26.19 -4.57
CA PHE A 313 25.03 25.42 -5.31
C PHE A 313 24.44 24.27 -4.48
N ALA A 314 25.27 23.63 -3.64
CA ALA A 314 24.82 22.57 -2.73
C ALA A 314 23.75 23.06 -1.75
N LEU A 315 23.90 24.28 -1.20
CA LEU A 315 22.91 24.92 -0.33
C LEU A 315 21.58 25.14 -1.05
N GLY A 316 21.60 25.56 -2.32
CA GLY A 316 20.39 25.71 -3.13
C GLY A 316 19.65 24.38 -3.33
N MET A 317 20.38 23.31 -3.66
CA MET A 317 19.80 21.97 -3.84
C MET A 317 19.29 21.37 -2.51
N GLY A 318 20.04 21.54 -1.42
CA GLY A 318 19.62 21.14 -0.08
C GLY A 318 18.36 21.87 0.38
N GLY A 319 18.27 23.18 0.14
CA GLY A 319 17.08 23.98 0.41
C GLY A 319 15.86 23.52 -0.40
N LEU A 320 16.04 23.21 -1.68
CA LEU A 320 14.96 22.65 -2.52
C LEU A 320 14.44 21.32 -1.96
N VAL A 321 15.34 20.41 -1.56
CA VAL A 321 14.94 19.12 -0.98
C VAL A 321 14.31 19.27 0.40
N ALA A 322 14.77 20.22 1.23
CA ALA A 322 14.08 20.57 2.47
C ALA A 322 12.65 21.04 2.19
N VAL A 323 12.43 21.89 1.18
CA VAL A 323 11.07 22.33 0.81
C VAL A 323 10.21 21.17 0.31
N LEU A 324 10.73 20.33 -0.59
CA LEU A 324 9.98 19.18 -1.12
C LEU A 324 9.61 18.15 -0.05
N PHE A 325 10.55 17.86 0.85
CA PHE A 325 10.31 16.97 1.98
C PHE A 325 9.34 17.59 2.98
N GLY A 326 9.44 18.90 3.25
CA GLY A 326 8.49 19.61 4.10
C GLY A 326 7.07 19.64 3.52
N ILE A 327 6.92 19.81 2.19
CA ILE A 327 5.62 19.68 1.50
C ILE A 327 5.09 18.25 1.66
N PHE A 328 5.93 17.24 1.41
CA PHE A 328 5.55 15.84 1.57
C PHE A 328 5.04 15.56 2.99
N MET A 329 5.85 15.89 4.01
CA MET A 329 5.44 15.67 5.40
C MET A 329 4.17 16.44 5.73
N TYR A 330 4.05 17.71 5.35
CA TYR A 330 2.85 18.52 5.61
C TYR A 330 1.58 17.88 5.04
N MET A 331 1.66 17.29 3.85
CA MET A 331 0.52 16.66 3.19
C MET A 331 0.16 15.28 3.79
N GLU A 332 1.10 14.66 4.48
CA GLU A 332 0.92 13.38 5.18
C GLU A 332 0.40 13.58 6.61
N LEU A 333 0.45 14.80 7.15
CA LEU A 333 -0.02 15.08 8.51
C LEU A 333 -1.50 14.72 8.67
N PRO A 334 -1.85 13.83 9.61
CA PRO A 334 -3.23 13.59 10.00
C PRO A 334 -3.95 14.90 10.36
N SER A 335 -5.15 15.09 9.81
CA SER A 335 -6.02 16.20 10.19
C SER A 335 -6.42 16.05 11.66
N GLY A 336 -6.02 16.99 12.51
CA GLY A 336 -6.36 17.00 13.93
C GLY A 336 -5.17 16.96 14.89
N MET A 337 -3.95 16.76 14.40
CA MET A 337 -2.78 16.87 15.26
C MET A 337 -2.57 18.32 15.73
N GLY A 338 -2.24 18.48 17.00
CA GLY A 338 -2.00 19.74 17.67
C GLY A 338 -0.68 20.40 17.29
N TRP A 339 -0.33 21.47 18.00
CA TRP A 339 0.85 22.28 17.70
C TRP A 339 2.18 21.52 17.79
N THR A 340 2.20 20.37 18.47
CA THR A 340 3.36 19.49 18.64
C THR A 340 3.90 19.02 17.28
N ILE A 341 3.05 18.86 16.28
CA ILE A 341 3.43 18.45 14.92
C ILE A 341 4.25 19.51 14.17
N LEU A 342 4.15 20.78 14.59
CA LEU A 342 4.96 21.85 14.01
C LEU A 342 6.45 21.63 14.29
N LEU A 343 6.80 20.92 15.37
CA LEU A 343 8.19 20.68 15.74
C LEU A 343 8.88 19.72 14.74
N PRO A 344 8.38 18.50 14.45
CA PRO A 344 8.91 17.68 13.36
C PRO A 344 8.89 18.41 12.02
N LEU A 345 7.80 19.11 11.68
CA LEU A 345 7.67 19.84 10.42
C LEU A 345 8.72 20.94 10.25
N LEU A 346 9.11 21.60 11.35
CA LEU A 346 10.14 22.63 11.34
C LEU A 346 11.56 22.04 11.35
N ILE A 347 11.79 20.94 12.08
CA ILE A 347 13.12 20.39 12.31
C ILE A 347 13.53 19.40 11.21
N ALA A 348 12.68 18.44 10.83
CA ALA A 348 13.09 17.35 9.95
C ALA A 348 13.53 17.82 8.56
N PRO A 349 12.82 18.74 7.87
CA PRO A 349 13.21 19.13 6.52
C PRO A 349 14.58 19.82 6.42
N PRO A 350 14.96 20.76 7.31
CA PRO A 350 16.33 21.27 7.36
C PRO A 350 17.40 20.19 7.59
N PHE A 351 17.13 19.16 8.39
CA PHE A 351 18.07 18.05 8.59
C PHE A 351 18.24 17.21 7.32
N VAL A 352 17.14 16.85 6.65
CA VAL A 352 17.17 16.10 5.38
C VAL A 352 17.87 16.93 4.28
N GLY A 353 17.54 18.21 4.17
CA GLY A 353 18.18 19.14 3.24
C GLY A 353 19.66 19.32 3.54
N GLY A 354 20.04 19.51 4.81
CA GLY A 354 21.43 19.65 5.26
C GLY A 354 22.27 18.40 4.97
N ALA A 355 21.72 17.20 5.18
CA ALA A 355 22.35 15.96 4.78
C ALA A 355 22.62 15.94 3.26
N LEU A 356 21.65 16.37 2.45
CA LEU A 356 21.85 16.48 1.01
C LEU A 356 22.89 17.53 0.63
N VAL A 357 22.99 18.68 1.32
CA VAL A 357 24.07 19.67 1.07
C VAL A 357 25.44 18.99 1.12
N MET A 358 25.66 18.13 2.12
CA MET A 358 26.93 17.41 2.28
C MET A 358 27.16 16.41 1.14
N VAL A 359 26.16 15.55 0.85
CA VAL A 359 26.27 14.56 -0.24
C VAL A 359 26.47 15.26 -1.59
N TRP A 360 25.76 16.35 -1.84
CA TRP A 360 25.86 17.15 -3.06
C TRP A 360 27.22 17.82 -3.18
N ALA A 361 27.73 18.48 -2.14
CA ALA A 361 29.02 19.15 -2.19
C ALA A 361 30.16 18.16 -2.49
N VAL A 362 30.14 16.98 -1.87
CA VAL A 362 31.10 15.91 -2.13
C VAL A 362 30.93 15.33 -3.53
N GLY A 363 29.69 15.06 -3.93
CA GLY A 363 29.34 14.49 -5.24
C GLY A 363 29.68 15.42 -6.41
N ASP A 364 29.41 16.73 -6.31
CA ASP A 364 29.78 17.73 -7.31
C ASP A 364 31.30 17.83 -7.45
N SER A 365 32.03 17.86 -6.33
CA SER A 365 33.48 17.93 -6.32
C SER A 365 34.13 16.68 -6.95
N LEU A 366 33.65 15.47 -6.60
CA LEU A 366 34.07 14.22 -7.27
C LEU A 366 33.66 14.16 -8.73
N GLY A 367 32.43 14.54 -9.02
CA GLY A 367 31.87 14.48 -10.36
C GLY A 367 32.58 15.42 -11.32
N ARG A 368 33.00 16.61 -10.89
CA ARG A 368 33.78 17.54 -11.73
C ARG A 368 35.20 17.05 -12.01
N GLU A 369 35.81 16.35 -11.06
CA GLU A 369 37.13 15.74 -11.24
C GLU A 369 37.07 14.64 -12.31
N VAL A 370 35.99 13.85 -12.30
CA VAL A 370 35.86 12.67 -13.13
C VAL A 370 35.18 12.96 -14.47
N TRP A 371 34.09 13.73 -14.48
CA TRP A 371 33.19 14.02 -15.61
C TRP A 371 32.98 15.53 -15.82
N PRO A 372 34.03 16.35 -15.99
CA PRO A 372 33.87 17.81 -16.13
C PRO A 372 32.87 18.20 -17.24
N GLU A 373 32.81 17.44 -18.32
CA GLU A 373 31.91 17.68 -19.44
C GLU A 373 30.43 17.49 -19.12
N LYS A 374 30.08 16.70 -18.09
CA LYS A 374 28.68 16.45 -17.69
C LYS A 374 28.12 17.58 -16.82
N PHE A 375 28.99 18.35 -16.18
CA PHE A 375 28.60 19.46 -15.31
C PHE A 375 28.30 20.76 -16.05
N ILE A 376 28.57 20.85 -17.36
CA ILE A 376 28.32 22.06 -18.16
C ILE A 376 26.85 22.51 -18.06
N SER A 377 25.87 21.58 -18.09
CA SER A 377 24.46 21.94 -17.95
C SER A 377 24.14 22.50 -16.55
N LEU A 378 24.76 21.96 -15.50
CA LEU A 378 24.60 22.46 -14.13
C LEU A 378 25.25 23.83 -13.96
N ASP A 379 26.41 24.07 -14.58
CA ASP A 379 27.10 25.36 -14.57
C ASP A 379 26.27 26.45 -15.27
N LEU A 380 25.65 26.10 -16.40
CA LEU A 380 24.74 27.02 -17.10
C LEU A 380 23.52 27.37 -16.25
N ILE A 381 22.92 26.38 -15.56
CA ILE A 381 21.81 26.61 -14.62
C ILE A 381 22.26 27.53 -13.48
N ARG A 382 23.40 27.23 -12.86
CA ARG A 382 23.98 28.01 -11.75
C ARG A 382 24.23 29.47 -12.14
N ASN A 383 24.64 29.71 -13.37
CA ASN A 383 24.91 31.06 -13.90
C ASN A 383 23.66 31.77 -14.45
N GLY A 384 22.46 31.18 -14.29
CA GLY A 384 21.20 31.81 -14.70
C GLY A 384 20.82 31.60 -16.17
N TYR A 385 21.52 30.76 -16.92
CA TYR A 385 21.26 30.50 -18.34
C TYR A 385 20.24 29.37 -18.56
N TRP A 386 19.10 29.39 -17.88
CA TRP A 386 18.08 28.32 -17.87
C TRP A 386 17.56 27.91 -19.27
N LEU A 387 17.52 28.86 -20.21
CA LEU A 387 17.03 28.66 -21.57
C LEU A 387 18.12 28.22 -22.56
N HIS A 388 19.31 27.85 -22.08
CA HIS A 388 20.38 27.39 -22.94
C HIS A 388 20.05 26.03 -23.56
N SER A 389 20.35 25.85 -24.85
CA SER A 389 20.03 24.62 -25.62
C SER A 389 20.63 23.36 -24.98
N LYS A 390 21.79 23.48 -24.33
CA LYS A 390 22.44 22.39 -23.58
C LYS A 390 21.67 21.91 -22.35
N ILE A 391 20.89 22.78 -21.71
CA ILE A 391 20.02 22.37 -20.60
C ILE A 391 18.83 21.59 -21.15
N GLY A 392 18.18 22.12 -22.19
CA GLY A 392 17.07 21.43 -22.87
C GLY A 392 17.49 20.07 -23.43
N GLU A 393 18.68 19.99 -24.05
CA GLU A 393 19.28 18.73 -24.53
C GLU A 393 19.46 17.71 -23.39
N SER A 394 20.02 18.13 -22.25
CA SER A 394 20.21 17.26 -21.08
C SER A 394 18.88 16.84 -20.45
N LEU A 395 17.90 17.74 -20.37
CA LEU A 395 16.57 17.44 -19.84
C LEU A 395 15.84 16.41 -20.70
N ILE A 396 15.81 16.62 -22.03
CA ILE A 396 15.20 15.68 -22.98
C ILE A 396 15.90 14.31 -22.89
N ARG A 397 17.23 14.27 -22.83
CA ARG A 397 17.99 13.03 -22.63
C ARG A 397 17.60 12.34 -21.32
N GLY A 398 17.52 13.07 -20.21
CA GLY A 398 17.13 12.52 -18.90
C GLY A 398 15.73 11.91 -18.92
N ILE A 399 14.74 12.64 -19.44
CA ILE A 399 13.36 12.15 -19.58
C ILE A 399 13.31 10.92 -20.49
N THR A 400 14.01 10.96 -21.62
CA THR A 400 14.09 9.83 -22.57
C THR A 400 14.71 8.61 -21.91
N LEU A 401 15.83 8.76 -21.20
CA LEU A 401 16.49 7.66 -20.49
C LEU A 401 15.61 7.09 -19.37
N GLY A 402 14.88 7.93 -18.63
CA GLY A 402 13.91 7.47 -17.63
C GLY A 402 12.81 6.62 -18.26
N ALA A 403 12.20 7.10 -19.35
CA ALA A 403 11.17 6.37 -20.08
C ALA A 403 11.70 5.04 -20.67
N VAL A 404 12.89 5.06 -21.28
CA VAL A 404 13.56 3.85 -21.80
C VAL A 404 13.81 2.87 -20.66
N SER A 405 14.33 3.33 -19.52
CA SER A 405 14.61 2.47 -18.37
C SER A 405 13.34 1.80 -17.85
N GLY A 406 12.25 2.56 -17.70
CA GLY A 406 10.95 2.00 -17.32
C GLY A 406 10.42 0.97 -18.32
N ALA A 407 10.52 1.26 -19.62
CA ALA A 407 10.12 0.34 -20.68
C ALA A 407 10.97 -0.95 -20.69
N VAL A 408 12.29 -0.83 -20.50
CA VAL A 408 13.22 -1.97 -20.42
C VAL A 408 12.90 -2.82 -19.19
N VAL A 409 12.66 -2.21 -18.02
CA VAL A 409 12.26 -2.96 -16.81
C VAL A 409 10.99 -3.76 -17.07
N LEU A 410 9.95 -3.15 -17.67
CA LEU A 410 8.71 -3.87 -18.00
C LEU A 410 8.91 -4.98 -19.04
N LEU A 411 9.77 -4.76 -20.04
CA LEU A 411 10.13 -5.78 -21.02
C LEU A 411 10.87 -6.95 -20.37
N LEU A 412 11.83 -6.67 -19.48
CA LEU A 412 12.55 -7.69 -18.73
C LEU A 412 11.60 -8.46 -17.82
N THR A 413 10.71 -7.78 -17.09
CA THR A 413 9.67 -8.43 -16.29
C THR A 413 8.80 -9.35 -17.16
N ARG A 414 8.39 -8.89 -18.34
CA ARG A 414 7.64 -9.73 -19.30
C ARG A 414 8.40 -10.97 -19.74
N ILE A 415 9.70 -10.86 -19.98
CA ILE A 415 10.54 -11.98 -20.40
C ILE A 415 10.75 -12.96 -19.24
N ILE A 416 10.97 -12.46 -18.02
CA ILE A 416 11.36 -13.27 -16.86
C ILE A 416 10.16 -13.92 -16.16
N ASP A 417 9.01 -13.24 -16.09
CA ASP A 417 7.83 -13.69 -15.34
C ASP A 417 7.36 -15.11 -15.70
N PRO A 418 7.31 -15.55 -16.98
CA PRO A 418 6.94 -16.91 -17.33
C PRO A 418 7.88 -17.99 -16.77
N PHE A 419 9.14 -17.65 -16.48
CA PHE A 419 10.15 -18.60 -15.99
C PHE A 419 10.22 -18.62 -14.46
N LEU A 420 10.16 -17.45 -13.81
CA LEU A 420 10.40 -17.31 -12.37
C LEU A 420 9.12 -17.07 -11.56
N ARG A 421 7.98 -16.77 -12.19
CA ARG A 421 6.73 -16.35 -11.54
C ARG A 421 6.98 -15.25 -10.53
N LEU A 422 7.36 -14.08 -11.05
CA LEU A 422 7.87 -12.99 -10.23
C LEU A 422 6.79 -12.54 -9.23
N GLN A 423 7.12 -12.61 -7.94
CA GLN A 423 6.31 -12.03 -6.88
C GLN A 423 6.90 -10.66 -6.56
N TYR A 424 6.20 -9.59 -6.93
CA TYR A 424 6.63 -8.24 -6.61
C TYR A 424 5.71 -7.66 -5.55
N ILE A 425 6.25 -7.47 -4.36
CA ILE A 425 5.52 -6.91 -3.24
C ILE A 425 6.40 -5.89 -2.56
N HIS A 426 5.97 -4.64 -2.67
CA HIS A 426 6.54 -3.59 -1.86
C HIS A 426 6.21 -3.89 -0.40
N PRO A 427 7.21 -4.00 0.49
CA PRO A 427 6.97 -4.24 1.91
C PRO A 427 6.14 -3.12 2.54
N ASP A 428 6.33 -1.89 2.08
CA ASP A 428 5.69 -0.72 2.67
C ASP A 428 4.25 -0.55 2.19
N GLN A 429 3.32 -0.45 3.13
CA GLN A 429 1.92 -0.11 2.88
C GLN A 429 1.74 1.33 2.34
N ASP A 430 2.78 2.13 2.50
CA ASP A 430 2.81 3.57 2.26
C ASP A 430 2.79 3.98 0.78
N THR A 431 2.80 3.00 -0.13
CA THR A 431 2.82 3.30 -1.57
C THR A 431 1.59 4.08 -2.03
N PHE A 432 0.48 4.06 -1.27
CA PHE A 432 -0.77 4.75 -1.61
C PHE A 432 -1.08 5.98 -0.78
N ILE A 433 -0.14 6.45 0.06
CA ILE A 433 -0.36 7.63 0.91
C ILE A 433 -0.79 8.84 0.09
N PHE A 434 -0.25 9.01 -1.11
CA PHE A 434 -0.62 10.11 -1.99
C PHE A 434 -2.10 10.09 -2.39
N LEU A 435 -2.77 8.93 -2.46
CA LEU A 435 -4.19 8.84 -2.83
C LEU A 435 -5.13 9.38 -1.74
N HIS A 436 -4.66 9.49 -0.50
CA HIS A 436 -5.44 9.96 0.65
C HIS A 436 -5.04 11.36 1.12
N SER A 437 -3.89 11.86 0.65
CA SER A 437 -3.43 13.20 0.98
C SER A 437 -4.36 14.28 0.43
N GLY A 438 -4.43 15.43 1.10
CA GLY A 438 -5.25 16.57 0.67
C GLY A 438 -4.89 17.11 -0.72
N SER A 439 -3.67 16.84 -1.20
CA SER A 439 -3.26 17.09 -2.58
C SER A 439 -2.36 15.96 -3.10
N PRO A 440 -2.93 14.95 -3.79
CA PRO A 440 -2.18 13.82 -4.33
C PRO A 440 -1.01 14.23 -5.22
N PHE A 441 -1.19 15.31 -5.98
CA PHE A 441 -0.16 15.87 -6.85
C PHE A 441 1.03 16.44 -6.07
N LEU A 442 0.79 17.22 -5.02
CA LEU A 442 1.87 17.79 -4.21
C LEU A 442 2.61 16.72 -3.41
N THR A 443 1.89 15.75 -2.87
CA THR A 443 2.51 14.59 -2.18
C THR A 443 3.35 13.78 -3.15
N PHE A 444 2.85 13.51 -4.36
CA PHE A 444 3.59 12.81 -5.41
C PHE A 444 4.86 13.57 -5.80
N ILE A 445 4.77 14.87 -6.05
CA ILE A 445 5.93 15.70 -6.40
C ILE A 445 6.92 15.82 -5.25
N GLY A 446 6.44 16.03 -4.03
CA GLY A 446 7.25 16.10 -2.83
C GLY A 446 8.08 14.84 -2.69
N TRP A 447 7.39 13.69 -2.57
CA TRP A 447 8.00 12.37 -2.42
C TRP A 447 8.99 12.05 -3.54
N ASN A 448 8.54 12.05 -4.80
CA ASN A 448 9.39 11.64 -5.93
C ASN A 448 10.51 12.66 -6.19
N GLY A 449 10.26 13.95 -5.94
CA GLY A 449 11.23 15.01 -6.12
C GLY A 449 12.38 14.89 -5.13
N PHE A 450 12.09 14.79 -3.83
CA PHE A 450 13.14 14.70 -2.81
C PHE A 450 13.89 13.36 -2.92
N THR A 451 13.18 12.23 -3.04
CA THR A 451 13.81 10.89 -3.17
C THR A 451 14.62 10.78 -4.46
N GLY A 452 14.12 11.32 -5.58
CA GLY A 452 14.79 11.32 -6.86
C GLY A 452 16.09 12.13 -6.85
N ILE A 453 16.07 13.33 -6.25
CA ILE A 453 17.29 14.15 -6.08
C ILE A 453 18.28 13.44 -5.16
N TYR A 454 17.81 12.86 -4.05
CA TYR A 454 18.68 12.16 -3.11
C TYR A 454 19.35 10.94 -3.75
N THR A 455 18.57 10.13 -4.47
CA THR A 455 19.02 8.94 -5.18
C THR A 455 20.01 9.30 -6.29
N LEU A 456 19.71 10.34 -7.09
CA LEU A 456 20.61 10.86 -8.12
C LEU A 456 21.95 11.27 -7.52
N THR A 457 21.92 12.06 -6.45
CA THR A 457 23.14 12.60 -5.84
C THR A 457 23.98 11.48 -5.22
N THR A 458 23.33 10.55 -4.51
CA THR A 458 24.02 9.46 -3.80
C THR A 458 24.53 8.39 -4.77
N LEU A 459 23.69 7.87 -5.66
CA LEU A 459 24.09 6.79 -6.54
C LEU A 459 24.96 7.30 -7.71
N MET A 460 24.54 8.36 -8.40
CA MET A 460 25.21 8.79 -9.63
C MET A 460 26.43 9.66 -9.33
N LEU A 461 26.30 10.70 -8.49
CA LEU A 461 27.42 11.62 -8.27
C LEU A 461 28.46 11.03 -7.32
N LEU A 462 28.02 10.45 -6.20
CA LEU A 462 28.94 9.89 -5.21
C LEU A 462 29.44 8.49 -5.60
N LEU A 463 28.57 7.49 -5.67
CA LEU A 463 29.03 6.10 -5.84
C LEU A 463 29.67 5.85 -7.21
N MET A 464 29.03 6.26 -8.31
CA MET A 464 29.65 6.08 -9.63
C MET A 464 30.90 6.95 -9.80
N GLY A 465 30.93 8.15 -9.20
CA GLY A 465 32.11 9.01 -9.19
C GLY A 465 33.30 8.32 -8.50
N LEU A 466 33.07 7.67 -7.36
CA LEU A 466 34.07 6.89 -6.65
C LEU A 466 34.54 5.67 -7.45
N LEU A 467 33.61 4.92 -8.04
CA LEU A 467 33.94 3.77 -8.87
C LEU A 467 34.78 4.18 -10.08
N ARG A 468 34.36 5.21 -10.82
CA ARG A 468 35.10 5.66 -11.99
C ARG A 468 36.48 6.19 -11.61
N LYS A 469 36.59 6.99 -10.54
CA LYS A 469 37.89 7.45 -10.04
C LYS A 469 38.82 6.26 -9.74
N ARG A 470 38.29 5.20 -9.11
CA ARG A 470 39.05 3.99 -8.82
C ARG A 470 39.54 3.26 -10.06
N PHE A 471 38.75 3.23 -11.14
CA PHE A 471 39.13 2.59 -12.40
C PHE A 471 40.00 3.47 -13.31
N SER A 472 39.93 4.79 -13.17
CA SER A 472 40.72 5.73 -13.98
C SER A 472 42.07 6.10 -13.36
N SER A 473 42.28 5.85 -12.07
CA SER A 473 43.59 6.04 -11.43
C SER A 473 44.54 4.92 -11.90
N PRO A 474 45.63 5.27 -12.62
CA PRO A 474 46.62 4.30 -13.10
C PRO A 474 47.41 3.63 -11.97
#